data_AF-A0A1X7A2T5-F1
#
_entry.id   AF-A0A1X7A2T5-F1
#
_cell.length_a   1.000
_cell.length_b   1.000
_cell.length_c   1.000
_cell.angle_alpha   90.00
_cell.angle_beta   90.00
_cell.angle_gamma   90.00
#
_symmetry.space_group_name_H-M   'P 1'
#
loop_
_entity.id
_entity.type
_entity.pdbx_description
1 polymer ?
#
loop_
_entity_poly.entity_id
_entity_poly.type
_entity_poly.pdbx_seq_one_letter_code
_entity_poly.pdbx_strand_id
1 'polypeptide(L)'
;MRYIRYASIAIFAVALILVAMANRSMVTLKIIPDELDRFAVLTPSFQLPLFLVILGSILVGLIIGFVWEYFIEAKKHREDARQIREVESLRAEVKRLKGAQPESQDEVLAILDKAS
;
A
#
# COMPACT_ATOMS: atom_id res chain seq x y z
N MET A 1 -0.32 24.36 -7.64
CA MET A 1 -0.31 22.93 -7.24
C MET A 1 -1.29 22.04 -8.01
N ARG A 2 -2.57 22.43 -8.18
CA ARG A 2 -3.59 21.59 -8.85
C ARG A 2 -3.46 21.52 -10.37
N TYR A 3 -3.12 22.64 -11.01
CA TYR A 3 -2.88 22.73 -12.45
C TYR A 3 -1.73 21.85 -12.94
N ILE A 4 -0.62 21.81 -12.21
CA ILE A 4 0.53 20.97 -12.57
C ILE A 4 0.11 19.49 -12.56
N ARG A 5 -0.62 19.04 -11.52
CA ARG A 5 -1.18 17.68 -11.49
C ARG A 5 -2.09 17.38 -12.68
N TYR A 6 -3.00 18.29 -13.04
CA TYR A 6 -3.88 18.10 -14.20
C TYR A 6 -3.12 18.09 -15.52
N ALA A 7 -2.12 18.96 -15.68
CA ALA A 7 -1.26 18.98 -16.85
C ALA A 7 -0.49 17.66 -17.00
N SER A 8 0.06 17.12 -15.90
CA SER A 8 0.73 15.81 -15.90
C SER A 8 -0.22 14.68 -16.33
N ILE A 9 -1.43 14.65 -15.79
CA ILE A 9 -2.44 13.63 -16.15
C ILE A 9 -2.87 13.78 -17.61
N ALA A 10 -3.07 15.01 -18.08
CA ALA A 10 -3.45 15.29 -19.46
C ALA A 10 -2.36 14.82 -20.45
N ILE A 11 -1.09 15.13 -20.17
CA ILE A 11 0.03 14.68 -20.99
C ILE A 11 0.10 13.15 -21.01
N PHE A 12 -0.04 12.51 -19.85
CA PHE A 12 -0.04 11.06 -19.75
C PHE A 12 -1.20 10.42 -20.52
N ALA A 13 -2.41 10.99 -20.41
CA ALA A 13 -3.58 10.53 -21.15
C ALA A 13 -3.40 10.67 -22.67
N VAL A 14 -2.84 11.79 -23.14
CA VAL A 14 -2.52 11.99 -24.56
C VAL A 14 -1.50 10.95 -25.03
N ALA A 15 -0.44 10.69 -24.25
CA ALA A 15 0.54 9.66 -24.59
C ALA A 15 -0.11 8.27 -24.71
N LEU A 16 -1.01 7.91 -23.78
CA LEU A 16 -1.77 6.65 -23.85
C LEU A 16 -2.64 6.56 -25.11
N ILE A 17 -3.31 7.64 -25.49
CA ILE A 17 -4.13 7.69 -26.70
C ILE A 17 -3.26 7.52 -27.95
N LEU A 18 -2.10 8.16 -28.00
CA LEU A 18 -1.15 8.02 -29.11
C LEU A 18 -0.65 6.58 -29.25
N VAL A 19 -0.26 5.95 -28.13
CA VAL A 19 0.15 4.54 -28.11
C VAL A 19 -1.00 3.63 -28.55
N ALA A 20 -2.23 3.90 -28.11
CA ALA A 20 -3.41 3.15 -28.50
C ALA A 20 -3.70 3.26 -30.00
N MET A 21 -3.60 4.47 -30.55
CA MET A 21 -3.83 4.73 -31.96
C MET A 21 -2.74 4.11 -32.84
N ALA A 22 -1.48 4.15 -32.39
CA ALA A 22 -0.34 3.51 -33.06
C ALA A 22 -0.45 1.97 -33.06
N ASN A 23 -0.93 1.38 -31.96
CA ASN A 23 -1.04 -0.06 -31.76
C ASN A 23 -2.48 -0.55 -31.86
N ARG A 24 -3.23 -0.04 -32.86
CA ARG A 24 -4.61 -0.45 -33.15
C ARG A 24 -4.73 -1.76 -33.93
N SER A 25 -3.62 -2.45 -34.17
CA SER A 25 -3.62 -3.73 -34.87
C SER A 25 -4.45 -4.75 -34.11
N MET A 26 -5.35 -5.44 -34.81
CA MET A 26 -6.12 -6.53 -34.24
C MET A 26 -5.21 -7.73 -34.02
N VAL A 27 -5.22 -8.28 -32.81
CA VAL A 27 -4.50 -9.50 -32.45
C VAL A 27 -5.50 -10.53 -31.95
N THR A 28 -5.35 -11.76 -32.40
CA THR A 28 -6.14 -12.90 -31.91
C THR A 28 -5.54 -13.38 -30.61
N LEU A 29 -6.25 -13.18 -29.50
CA LEU A 29 -5.95 -13.85 -28.24
C LEU A 29 -6.60 -15.22 -28.22
N LYS A 30 -5.76 -16.24 -28.09
CA LYS A 30 -6.17 -17.62 -27.78
C LYS A 30 -5.91 -17.87 -26.30
N ILE A 31 -6.90 -18.38 -25.59
CA ILE A 31 -6.78 -18.74 -24.18
C ILE A 31 -6.19 -20.16 -24.04
N ILE A 32 -6.40 -21.00 -25.06
CA ILE A 32 -6.03 -22.40 -25.08
C ILE A 32 -4.96 -22.63 -26.18
N PRO A 33 -3.92 -23.43 -25.91
CA PRO A 33 -2.95 -23.88 -26.90
C PRO A 33 -3.60 -24.77 -27.98
N ASP A 34 -3.12 -24.67 -29.22
CA ASP A 34 -3.65 -25.41 -30.37
C ASP A 34 -3.56 -26.94 -30.20
N GLU A 35 -2.68 -27.43 -29.31
CA GLU A 35 -2.56 -28.86 -29.01
C GLU A 35 -3.71 -29.38 -28.14
N LEU A 36 -4.32 -28.51 -27.33
CA LEU A 36 -5.44 -28.83 -26.45
C LEU A 36 -6.81 -28.62 -27.11
N ASP A 37 -6.84 -28.06 -28.33
CA ASP A 37 -8.06 -27.92 -29.14
C ASP A 37 -8.77 -29.26 -29.39
N ARG A 38 -8.04 -30.38 -29.40
CA ARG A 38 -8.65 -31.71 -29.53
C ARG A 38 -9.48 -32.13 -28.31
N PHE A 39 -9.21 -31.55 -27.15
CA PHE A 39 -9.93 -31.83 -25.90
C PHE A 39 -10.97 -30.75 -25.57
N ALA A 40 -10.84 -29.56 -26.15
CA ALA A 40 -11.76 -28.43 -25.96
C ALA A 40 -12.72 -28.29 -27.15
N VAL A 41 -14.00 -28.63 -26.95
CA VAL A 41 -15.07 -28.49 -27.97
C VAL A 41 -15.30 -27.02 -28.38
N LEU A 42 -14.88 -26.07 -27.54
CA LEU A 42 -14.96 -24.63 -27.77
C LEU A 42 -13.59 -24.02 -27.56
N THR A 43 -13.08 -23.34 -28.59
CA THR A 43 -11.79 -22.65 -28.59
C THR A 43 -12.06 -21.15 -28.52
N PRO A 44 -12.28 -20.59 -27.31
CA PRO A 44 -12.60 -19.18 -27.18
C PRO A 44 -11.40 -18.35 -27.66
N SER A 45 -11.59 -17.68 -28.80
CA SER A 45 -10.64 -16.74 -29.38
C SER A 45 -11.28 -15.37 -29.48
N PHE A 46 -10.53 -14.34 -29.06
CA PHE A 46 -11.01 -12.96 -29.04
C PHE A 46 -10.07 -12.11 -29.90
N GLN A 47 -10.62 -11.43 -30.90
CA GLN A 47 -9.87 -10.40 -31.62
C GLN A 47 -10.00 -9.08 -30.85
N LEU A 48 -8.88 -8.60 -30.33
CA LEU A 48 -8.80 -7.33 -29.62
C LEU A 48 -7.62 -6.52 -30.16
N PRO A 49 -7.73 -5.19 -30.21
CA PRO A 49 -6.60 -4.31 -30.48
C PRO A 49 -5.43 -4.55 -29.51
N LEU A 50 -4.20 -4.59 -30.03
CA LEU A 50 -2.99 -4.87 -29.25
C LEU A 50 -2.82 -3.93 -28.05
N PHE A 51 -3.17 -2.65 -28.19
CA PHE A 51 -3.06 -1.70 -27.08
C PHE A 51 -3.93 -2.08 -25.87
N LEU A 52 -5.11 -2.68 -26.07
CA LEU A 52 -5.97 -3.12 -24.97
C LEU A 52 -5.33 -4.29 -24.22
N VAL A 53 -4.64 -5.17 -24.94
CA VAL A 53 -3.91 -6.30 -24.34
C VAL A 53 -2.77 -5.79 -23.48
N ILE A 54 -1.96 -4.86 -24.01
CA ILE A 54 -0.80 -4.32 -23.30
C ILE A 54 -1.23 -3.51 -22.07
N LEU A 55 -2.16 -2.57 -22.24
CA LEU A 55 -2.62 -1.74 -21.12
C LEU A 55 -3.41 -2.56 -20.09
N GLY A 56 -4.24 -3.49 -20.57
CA GLY A 56 -5.00 -4.41 -19.73
C GLY A 56 -4.09 -5.32 -18.90
N SER A 57 -3.05 -5.90 -19.49
CA SER A 57 -2.11 -6.77 -18.77
C SER A 57 -1.32 -6.03 -17.71
N ILE A 58 -0.87 -4.79 -17.99
CA ILE A 58 -0.21 -3.94 -17.00
C ILE A 58 -1.17 -3.62 -15.86
N LEU A 59 -2.42 -3.26 -16.17
CA LEU A 59 -3.41 -2.94 -15.14
C LEU A 59 -3.75 -4.15 -14.28
N VAL A 60 -3.95 -5.32 -14.89
CA VAL A 60 -4.19 -6.58 -14.18
C VAL A 60 -2.98 -6.96 -13.33
N GLY A 61 -1.76 -6.85 -13.86
CA GLY A 61 -0.52 -7.10 -13.12
C GLY A 61 -0.36 -6.15 -11.93
N LEU A 62 -0.72 -4.88 -12.10
CA LEU A 62 -0.74 -3.90 -11.02
C LEU A 62 -1.76 -4.25 -9.94
N ILE A 63 -2.98 -4.65 -10.32
CA ILE A 63 -4.02 -5.10 -9.37
C ILE A 63 -3.54 -6.33 -8.60
N ILE A 64 -2.98 -7.32 -9.30
CA ILE A 64 -2.42 -8.52 -8.66
C ILE A 64 -1.28 -8.14 -7.72
N GLY A 65 -0.39 -7.24 -8.14
CA GLY A 65 0.70 -6.72 -7.30
C GLY A 65 0.18 -6.00 -6.06
N PHE A 66 -0.82 -5.13 -6.18
CA PHE A 66 -1.48 -4.49 -5.05
C PHE A 66 -2.19 -5.47 -4.14
N VAL A 67 -2.86 -6.48 -4.69
CA VAL A 67 -3.53 -7.53 -3.90
C VAL A 67 -2.49 -8.36 -3.15
N TRP A 68 -1.38 -8.70 -3.79
CA TRP A 68 -0.27 -9.42 -3.17
C TRP A 68 0.39 -8.62 -2.04
N GLU A 69 0.71 -7.34 -2.30
CA GLU A 69 1.21 -6.40 -1.30
C GLU A 69 0.20 -6.26 -0.16
N TYR A 70 -1.09 -6.12 -0.46
CA TYR A 70 -2.15 -6.01 0.55
C TYR A 70 -2.27 -7.25 1.43
N PHE A 71 -2.18 -8.46 0.85
CA PHE A 71 -2.20 -9.70 1.65
C PHE A 71 -0.96 -9.83 2.55
N ILE A 72 0.18 -9.27 2.13
CA ILE A 72 1.42 -9.27 2.91
C ILE A 72 1.42 -8.16 3.96
N GLU A 73 0.99 -6.96 3.60
CA GLU A 73 0.97 -5.76 4.43
C GLU A 73 -0.16 -5.79 5.48
N ALA A 74 -1.26 -6.50 5.21
CA ALA A 74 -2.30 -6.81 6.20
C ALA A 74 -1.77 -7.63 7.40
N LYS A 75 -0.62 -8.29 7.28
CA LYS A 75 0.06 -8.93 8.42
C LYS A 75 0.77 -7.91 9.32
N LYS A 76 1.22 -6.77 8.79
CA LYS A 76 2.09 -5.81 9.48
C LYS A 76 1.34 -4.69 10.22
N HIS A 77 0.16 -4.28 9.73
CA HIS A 77 -0.65 -3.27 10.43
C HIS A 77 -1.20 -3.70 11.80
N ARG A 78 -1.07 -4.97 12.19
CA ARG A 78 -1.39 -5.42 13.56
C ARG A 78 -0.31 -5.08 14.58
N GLU A 79 0.92 -4.78 14.15
CA GLU A 79 2.03 -4.44 15.06
C GLU A 79 2.01 -2.95 15.43
N ASP A 80 1.71 -2.06 14.48
CA ASP A 80 1.70 -0.61 14.73
C ASP A 80 0.63 -0.19 15.76
N ALA A 81 -0.55 -0.82 15.73
CA ALA A 81 -1.62 -0.54 16.70
C ALA A 81 -1.29 -1.02 18.13
N ARG A 82 -0.42 -2.03 18.28
CA ARG A 82 0.04 -2.52 19.59
C ARG A 82 1.14 -1.63 20.16
N GLN A 83 2.08 -1.21 19.30
CA GLN A 83 3.18 -0.33 19.71
C GLN A 83 2.68 1.05 20.17
N ILE A 84 1.64 1.60 19.55
CA ILE A 84 1.07 2.90 19.99
C ILE A 84 0.50 2.80 21.42
N ARG A 85 -0.17 1.69 21.75
CA ARG A 85 -0.73 1.47 23.10
C ARG A 85 0.35 1.24 24.15
N GLU A 86 1.40 0.50 23.82
CA GLU A 86 2.54 0.30 24.72
C GLU A 86 3.32 1.59 24.98
N VAL A 87 3.51 2.43 23.95
CA VAL A 87 4.17 3.73 24.11
C VAL A 87 3.33 4.68 24.96
N GLU A 88 1.99 4.66 24.81
CA GLU A 88 1.10 5.45 25.67
C GLU A 88 1.10 4.96 27.13
N SER A 89 1.08 3.65 27.38
CA SER A 89 1.13 3.10 28.74
C SER A 89 2.48 3.39 29.42
N LEU A 90 3.59 3.21 28.69
CA LEU A 90 4.94 3.53 29.19
C LEU A 90 5.09 5.02 29.48
N ARG A 91 4.53 5.90 28.63
CA ARG A 91 4.52 7.36 28.89
C ARG A 91 3.70 7.71 30.13
N ALA A 92 2.57 7.05 30.34
CA ALA A 92 1.73 7.27 31.53
C ALA A 92 2.44 6.80 32.81
N GLU A 93 3.17 5.69 32.76
CA GLU A 93 3.92 5.15 33.89
C GLU A 93 5.14 6.01 34.23
N VAL A 94 5.89 6.48 33.22
CA VAL A 94 6.98 7.47 33.42
C VAL A 94 6.43 8.77 34.01
N LYS A 95 5.26 9.23 33.58
CA LYS A 95 4.62 10.43 34.13
C LYS A 95 4.19 10.23 35.59
N ARG A 96 3.69 9.05 35.95
CA ARG A 96 3.30 8.71 37.32
C ARG A 96 4.53 8.58 38.23
N LEU A 97 5.60 7.94 37.77
CA LEU A 97 6.85 7.80 38.52
C LEU A 97 7.57 9.15 38.72
N LYS A 98 7.56 10.02 37.70
CA LYS A 98 8.09 11.39 37.83
C LYS A 98 7.20 12.30 38.69
N GLY A 99 5.87 12.11 38.63
CA GLY A 99 4.89 12.88 39.42
C GLY A 99 4.74 12.42 40.88
N ALA A 100 5.15 11.19 41.21
CA ALA A 100 5.14 10.65 42.57
C ALA A 100 6.43 10.93 43.37
N GLN A 101 7.39 11.66 42.78
CA GLN A 101 8.64 12.06 43.45
C GLN A 101 8.68 13.44 44.17
N PRO A 102 7.58 14.19 44.41
CA PRO A 102 7.70 15.41 45.22
C PRO A 102 7.72 15.11 46.73
N GLU A 103 7.11 14.02 47.21
CA GLU A 103 7.00 13.76 48.66
C GLU A 103 8.31 13.27 49.30
N SER A 104 9.09 12.45 48.59
CA SER A 104 10.32 11.87 49.14
C SER A 104 11.51 12.83 49.14
N GLN A 105 11.51 13.86 48.29
CA GLN A 105 12.57 14.88 48.29
C GLN A 105 12.38 15.87 49.44
N ASP A 106 11.12 16.26 49.72
CA ASP A 106 10.78 17.17 50.82
C ASP A 106 11.04 16.52 52.19
N GLU A 107 10.82 15.23 52.34
CA GLU A 107 11.10 14.52 53.60
C GLU A 107 12.61 14.38 53.86
N VAL A 108 13.42 14.17 52.82
CA VAL A 108 14.89 14.13 52.94
C VAL A 108 15.47 15.52 53.22
N LEU A 109 14.95 16.56 52.59
CA LEU A 109 15.29 17.96 52.88
C LEU A 109 14.93 18.34 54.33
N ALA A 110 13.77 17.91 54.82
CA ALA A 110 13.34 18.15 56.19
C ALA A 110 14.18 17.39 57.24
N ILE A 111 14.73 16.22 56.90
CA ILE A 111 15.65 15.48 57.77
C ILE A 111 17.03 16.14 57.79
N LEU A 112 17.51 16.65 56.64
CA LEU A 112 18.79 17.38 56.55
C LEU A 112 18.75 18.72 57.30
N ASP A 113 17.63 19.44 57.25
CA ASP A 113 17.45 20.72 57.96
C ASP A 113 17.35 20.54 59.49
N LYS A 114 16.89 19.38 59.96
CA LYS A 114 16.86 19.02 61.40
C LYS A 114 18.20 18.49 61.93
N ALA A 115 19.12 18.13 61.04
CA ALA A 115 20.44 17.57 61.41
C ALA A 115 21.56 18.63 61.38
N SER A 116 21.28 19.87 60.98
CA SER A 116 22.17 21.03 61.09
C SER A 116 21.86 21.87 62.33
#